data_AF-A0A6J4F818-F1
#
_entry.id   AF-A0A6J4F818-F1
#
_cell.length_a   1.000
_cell.length_b   1.000
_cell.length_c   1.000
_cell.angle_alpha   90.00
_cell.angle_beta   90.00
_cell.angle_gamma   90.00
#
_symmetry.space_group_name_H-M   'P 1'
#
loop_
_entity.id
_entity.type
_entity.pdbx_description
1 polymer ?
#
loop_
_entity_poly.entity_id
_entity_poly.type
_entity_poly.pdbx_seq_one_letter_code
_entity_poly.pdbx_strand_id
1 'polypeptide(L)' 'MPLASHSTATIAQVLSGIDFPADKQKLVDYAQKNNADNEVLEAIKQMPEAEYTSMADVFKGVGQSNK' A
#
# COMPACT_ATOMS: atom_id res chain seq x y z
N MET A 1 -9.46 -18.95 11.09
CA MET A 1 -9.76 -17.53 10.79
C MET A 1 -8.57 -17.02 9.99
N PRO A 2 -8.73 -16.53 8.74
CA PRO A 2 -7.57 -16.13 7.96
C PRO A 2 -7.09 -14.76 8.43
N LEU A 3 -5.86 -14.70 8.92
CA LEU A 3 -5.15 -13.50 9.39
C LEU A 3 -4.67 -12.60 8.23
N ALA A 4 -5.23 -12.74 7.03
CA ALA A 4 -4.84 -12.01 5.82
C ALA A 4 -5.37 -10.56 5.75
N SER A 5 -6.05 -10.06 6.79
CA SER A 5 -6.79 -8.78 6.74
C SER A 5 -6.12 -7.59 7.42
N HIS A 6 -5.01 -7.76 8.16
CA HIS A 6 -4.44 -6.63 8.90
C HIS A 6 -3.55 -5.73 8.03
N SER A 7 -2.68 -6.27 7.19
CA SER A 7 -1.71 -5.47 6.44
C SER A 7 -2.41 -4.64 5.35
N THR A 8 -3.19 -5.27 4.45
CA THR A 8 -3.81 -4.60 3.28
C THR A 8 -4.78 -3.48 3.65
N ALA A 9 -5.61 -3.68 4.67
CA ALA A 9 -6.53 -2.67 5.17
C ALA A 9 -5.77 -1.50 5.82
N THR A 10 -4.68 -1.78 6.53
CA THR A 10 -3.82 -0.75 7.13
C THR A 10 -3.10 0.05 6.05
N ILE A 11 -2.58 -0.58 5.00
CA ILE A 11 -1.96 0.12 3.85
C ILE A 11 -2.94 1.12 3.24
N ALA A 12 -4.17 0.66 3.01
CA ALA A 12 -5.21 1.51 2.47
C ALA A 12 -5.58 2.67 3.39
N GLN A 13 -5.71 2.41 4.70
CA GLN A 13 -6.01 3.46 5.67
C GLN A 13 -4.87 4.48 5.78
N VAL A 14 -3.63 4.00 5.79
CA VAL A 14 -2.42 4.83 5.78
C VAL A 14 -2.35 5.69 4.53
N LEU A 15 -2.70 5.15 3.37
CA LEU A 15 -2.67 5.85 2.08
C LEU A 15 -4.01 6.55 1.74
N SER A 16 -5.00 6.54 2.64
CA SER A 16 -6.38 7.06 2.44
C SER A 16 -6.45 8.61 2.45
N GLY A 17 -5.52 9.24 1.75
CA GLY A 17 -5.36 10.70 1.70
C GLY A 17 -4.20 11.14 0.82
N ILE A 18 -3.54 10.21 0.13
CA ILE A 18 -2.51 10.56 -0.85
C ILE A 18 -3.15 11.15 -2.11
N ASP A 19 -2.56 12.23 -2.62
CA ASP A 19 -2.91 12.77 -3.93
C ASP A 19 -2.39 11.87 -5.04
N PHE A 20 -3.29 11.47 -5.93
CA PHE A 20 -2.95 10.72 -7.13
C PHE A 20 -2.73 11.65 -8.34
N PRO A 21 -1.82 11.31 -9.27
CA PRO A 21 -1.07 10.05 -9.37
C PRO A 21 0.11 9.92 -8.39
N ALA A 22 0.28 8.70 -7.88
CA ALA A 22 1.31 8.33 -6.93
C ALA A 22 2.10 7.09 -7.39
N ASP A 23 3.42 7.21 -7.47
CA ASP A 23 4.32 6.11 -7.80
C ASP A 23 4.63 5.24 -6.57
N LYS A 24 5.15 4.03 -6.79
CA LYS A 24 5.63 3.14 -5.69
C LYS A 24 6.48 3.88 -4.67
N GLN A 25 7.43 4.71 -5.12
CA GLN A 25 8.29 5.51 -4.24
C GLN A 25 7.49 6.49 -3.37
N LYS A 26 6.49 7.19 -3.94
CA LYS A 26 5.61 8.08 -3.19
C LYS A 26 4.77 7.32 -2.18
N LEU A 27 4.28 6.12 -2.52
CA LEU A 27 3.53 5.28 -1.58
C LEU A 27 4.40 4.86 -0.39
N VAL A 28 5.66 4.47 -0.63
CA VAL A 28 6.62 4.13 0.44
C VAL A 28 6.92 5.34 1.32
N ASP A 29 7.20 6.50 0.71
CA ASP A 29 7.50 7.73 1.45
C ASP A 29 6.30 8.21 2.28
N TYR A 30 5.10 8.16 1.69
CA TYR A 30 3.86 8.53 2.37
C TYR A 30 3.54 7.57 3.52
N ALA A 31 3.69 6.26 3.30
CA ALA A 31 3.51 5.27 4.34
C ALA A 31 4.53 5.46 5.48
N GLN A 32 5.80 5.72 5.15
CA GLN A 32 6.83 5.98 6.14
C GLN A 32 6.54 7.24 6.96
N LYS A 33 6.07 8.32 6.31
CA LYS A 33 5.64 9.56 6.99
C LYS A 33 4.44 9.35 7.93
N ASN A 34 3.56 8.42 7.58
CA ASN A 34 2.38 8.07 8.38
C ASN A 34 2.69 7.02 9.47
N ASN A 35 3.96 6.74 9.76
CA ASN A 35 4.38 5.72 10.74
C ASN A 35 3.78 4.34 10.43
N ALA A 36 3.74 3.97 9.15
CA ALA A 36 3.32 2.64 8.75
C ALA A 36 4.24 1.56 9.33
N ASP A 37 3.63 0.45 9.75
CA ASP A 37 4.36 -0.73 10.18
C ASP A 37 5.32 -1.24 9.11
N ASN A 38 6.38 -1.91 9.57
CA ASN A 38 7.39 -2.46 8.67
C ASN A 38 6.77 -3.46 7.67
N GLU A 39 5.77 -4.24 8.12
CA GLU A 39 5.01 -5.17 7.27
C GLU A 39 4.26 -4.43 6.14
N VAL A 40 3.70 -3.25 6.43
CA VAL A 40 3.03 -2.39 5.43
C VAL A 40 4.05 -1.83 4.45
N LEU A 41 5.19 -1.34 4.94
CA LEU A 41 6.27 -0.84 4.08
C LEU A 41 6.84 -1.92 3.18
N GLU A 42 7.03 -3.14 3.69
CA GLU A 42 7.49 -4.28 2.90
C GLU A 42 6.45 -4.68 1.85
N ALA A 43 5.17 -4.77 2.21
CA ALA A 43 4.11 -5.05 1.26
C ALA A 43 4.04 -4.02 0.13
N ILE A 44 4.18 -2.71 0.42
CA ILE A 44 4.24 -1.66 -0.61
C ILE A 44 5.51 -1.81 -1.47
N LYS A 45 6.65 -2.17 -0.88
CA LYS A 45 7.91 -2.39 -1.62
C LYS A 45 7.82 -3.61 -2.54
N GLN A 46 7.04 -4.63 -2.18
CA GLN A 46 6.78 -5.82 -2.99
C GLN A 46 5.79 -5.55 -4.14
N MET A 47 5.08 -4.41 -4.13
CA MET A 47 4.22 -4.02 -5.25
C MET A 47 5.04 -3.74 -6.52
N PRO A 48 4.49 -4.04 -7.71
CA PRO A 48 5.12 -3.70 -8.96
C PRO A 48 5.34 -2.18 -9.08
N GLU A 49 6.41 -1.78 -9.75
CA GLU A 49 6.62 -0.36 -10.09
C GLU A 49 5.62 0.06 -11.16
N ALA A 50 4.49 0.58 -10.71
CA ALA A 50 3.45 1.16 -11.51
C ALA A 50 3.06 2.53 -10.96
N GLU A 51 2.48 3.35 -11.83
CA GLU A 51 1.83 4.59 -11.42
C GLU A 51 0.42 4.24 -10.93
N TYR A 52 0.19 4.46 -9.64
CA TYR A 52 -1.12 4.27 -9.05
C TYR A 52 -1.87 5.58 -9.24
N THR A 53 -2.99 5.53 -9.96
CA THR A 53 -3.81 6.72 -10.23
C THR A 53 -5.02 6.80 -9.29
N SER A 54 -5.23 5.77 -8.48
CA SER A 54 -6.38 5.66 -7.58
C SER A 54 -6.11 4.65 -6.47
N MET A 55 -6.84 4.80 -5.36
CA MET A 55 -6.84 3.82 -4.26
C MET A 55 -7.15 2.41 -4.73
N ALA A 56 -8.05 2.26 -5.71
CA ALA A 56 -8.40 0.97 -6.29
C ALA A 56 -7.19 0.22 -6.89
N ASP A 57 -6.26 0.91 -7.56
CA ASP A 57 -5.05 0.28 -8.09
C ASP A 57 -4.08 -0.12 -6.99
N VAL A 58 -3.97 0.69 -5.94
CA VAL A 58 -3.16 0.35 -4.75
C VAL A 58 -3.72 -0.91 -4.09
N PHE A 59 -5.03 -0.97 -3.88
CA PHE A 59 -5.72 -2.15 -3.35
C PHE A 59 -5.50 -3.40 -4.20
N LYS A 60 -5.55 -3.27 -5.53
CA LYS A 60 -5.26 -4.40 -6.43
C LYS A 60 -3.82 -4.85 -6.30
N GLY A 61 -2.86 -3.91 -6.26
CA GLY A 61 -1.44 -4.22 -6.13
C GLY A 61 -1.09 -4.93 -4.83
N VAL A 62 -1.63 -4.47 -3.70
CA VAL A 62 -1.38 -5.08 -2.38
C VAL A 62 -2.18 -6.37 -2.18
N GLY A 63 -3.42 -6.42 -2.67
CA GLY A 63 -4.30 -7.59 -2.51
C GLY A 63 -3.84 -8.83 -3.28
N GLN A 64 -2.99 -8.65 -4.29
CA GLN A 64 -2.41 -9.75 -5.08
C GLN A 64 -1.14 -10.36 -4.46
N SER A 65 -0.55 -9.72 -3.45
CA SER A 65 0.76 -10.13 -2.89
C SER A 65 0.71 -11.30 -1.90
N ASN A 66 -0.48 -11.83 -1.57
CA ASN A 66 -0.63 -12.95 -0.64
C ASN A 66 -1.52 -14.04 -1.24
N LYS A 67 -0.89 -15.09 -1.80
CA LYS A 67 -1.57 -16.34 -2.18
C LYS A 67 -0.78 -17.54 -1.70
#